data_AF-A0AAW5N1K1-F1
#
_entry.id   AF-A0AAW5N1K1-F1
#
_cell.length_a   1.000
_cell.length_b   1.000
_cell.length_c   1.000
_cell.angle_alpha   90.00
_cell.angle_beta   90.00
_cell.angle_gamma   90.00
#
_symmetry.space_group_name_H-M   'P 1'
#
loop_
_entity.id
_entity.type
_entity.pdbx_description
1 polymer ?
#
loop_
_entity_poly.entity_id
_entity_poly.type
_entity_poly.pdbx_seq_one_letter_code
_entity_poly.pdbx_strand_id
1 'polypeptide(L)'
;NLCGLVFKWLKANGGVAGMDNINQQKPELLYGVIDNSDFYRNDVAKDNRTRMNVPFQLADTPLDKLFLEESFAAGLHALKG
;
A
#
# COMPACT_ATOMS: atom_id res chain seq x y z
N ASN A 1 6.93 20.62 -15.67
CA ASN A 1 5.66 20.23 -15.03
C ASN A 1 5.54 18.72 -14.89
N LEU A 2 5.71 18.22 -13.66
CA LEU A 2 5.57 16.81 -13.27
C LEU A 2 4.28 16.16 -13.80
N CYS A 3 3.19 16.93 -13.79
CA CYS A 3 1.87 16.51 -14.28
C CYS A 3 1.88 16.02 -15.75
N GLY A 4 2.65 16.67 -16.63
CA GLY A 4 2.74 16.27 -18.05
C GLY A 4 3.49 14.96 -18.29
N LEU A 5 4.47 14.64 -17.42
CA LEU A 5 5.20 13.37 -17.45
C LEU A 5 4.33 12.24 -16.90
N VAL A 6 3.61 12.50 -15.81
CA VAL A 6 2.64 11.57 -15.24
C VAL A 6 1.58 11.18 -16.27
N PHE A 7 0.97 12.14 -17.00
CA PHE A 7 -0.03 11.83 -18.02
C PHE A 7 0.53 11.04 -19.22
N LYS A 8 1.77 11.30 -19.64
CA LYS A 8 2.43 10.52 -20.71
C LYS A 8 2.69 9.08 -20.27
N TRP A 9 3.20 8.89 -19.05
CA TRP A 9 3.39 7.58 -18.45
C TRP A 9 2.06 6.82 -18.27
N LEU A 10 1.00 7.52 -17.84
CA LEU A 10 -0.33 6.95 -17.64
C LEU A 10 -0.93 6.46 -18.97
N LYS A 11 -0.80 7.23 -20.06
CA LYS A 11 -1.20 6.79 -21.40
C LYS A 11 -0.40 5.58 -21.89
N ALA A 12 0.91 5.54 -21.62
CA ALA A 12 1.77 4.41 -22.00
C ALA A 12 1.40 3.10 -21.27
N ASN A 13 0.84 3.20 -20.06
CA ASN A 13 0.39 2.06 -19.26
C ASN A 13 -1.11 1.73 -19.43
N GLY A 14 -1.70 2.04 -20.60
CA GLY A 14 -3.10 1.69 -20.91
C GLY A 14 -4.14 2.67 -20.35
N GLY A 15 -3.72 3.86 -19.91
CA GLY A 15 -4.62 4.88 -19.41
C GLY A 15 -5.28 4.48 -18.08
N VAL A 16 -6.44 5.07 -17.79
CA VAL A 16 -7.20 4.79 -16.57
C VAL A 16 -7.58 3.31 -16.47
N ALA A 17 -7.92 2.66 -17.59
CA ALA A 17 -8.30 1.25 -17.62
C ALA A 17 -7.12 0.31 -17.28
N GLY A 18 -5.92 0.59 -17.80
CA GLY A 18 -4.72 -0.17 -17.44
C GLY A 18 -4.34 0.02 -15.97
N MET A 19 -4.51 1.23 -15.44
CA MET A 19 -4.27 1.51 -14.03
C MET A 19 -5.33 0.87 -13.11
N ASP A 20 -6.59 0.79 -13.55
CA ASP A 20 -7.65 0.09 -12.81
C ASP A 20 -7.35 -1.40 -12.67
N ASN A 21 -6.88 -2.05 -13.74
CA ASN A 21 -6.52 -3.46 -13.72
C ASN A 21 -5.34 -3.74 -12.76
N ILE A 22 -4.34 -2.86 -12.75
CA ILE A 22 -3.20 -2.93 -11.80
C ILE A 22 -3.67 -2.67 -10.36
N ASN A 23 -4.61 -1.74 -10.17
CA ASN A 23 -5.11 -1.35 -8.84
C ASN A 23 -6.13 -2.33 -8.26
N GLN A 24 -6.68 -3.25 -9.06
CA GLN A 24 -7.56 -4.32 -8.55
C GLN A 24 -6.77 -5.36 -7.75
N GLN A 25 -5.57 -5.74 -8.22
CA GLN A 25 -4.81 -6.86 -7.63
C GLN A 25 -3.99 -6.48 -6.39
N LYS A 26 -3.53 -5.22 -6.32
CA LYS A 26 -2.70 -4.71 -5.21
C LYS A 26 -3.34 -4.77 -3.82
N PRO A 27 -4.57 -4.25 -3.61
CA PRO A 27 -5.19 -4.26 -2.29
C PRO A 27 -5.50 -5.68 -1.81
N GLU A 28 -5.91 -6.58 -2.70
CA GLU A 28 -6.16 -7.98 -2.34
C GLU A 28 -4.90 -8.67 -1.82
N LEU A 29 -3.76 -8.47 -2.50
CA LEU A 29 -2.47 -8.96 -2.04
C LEU A 29 -2.11 -8.41 -0.65
N LEU A 30 -2.25 -7.10 -0.45
CA LEU A 30 -1.82 -6.46 0.80
C LEU A 30 -2.74 -6.82 1.97
N TYR A 31 -4.06 -6.77 1.78
CA TYR A 31 -5.00 -7.25 2.79
C TYR A 31 -4.84 -8.75 3.05
N GLY A 32 -4.52 -9.55 2.03
CA GLY A 32 -4.24 -10.96 2.17
C GLY A 32 -3.01 -11.23 3.05
N VAL A 33 -1.95 -10.45 2.91
CA VAL A 33 -0.77 -10.55 3.81
C VAL A 33 -1.11 -10.12 5.23
N ILE A 34 -1.84 -9.01 5.39
CA ILE A 34 -2.21 -8.48 6.70
C ILE A 34 -3.14 -9.44 7.46
N ASP A 35 -4.18 -9.95 6.80
CA ASP A 35 -5.19 -10.80 7.44
C ASP A 35 -4.67 -12.22 7.76
N ASN A 36 -3.62 -12.70 7.08
CA ASN A 36 -3.03 -14.02 7.29
C ASN A 36 -1.71 -14.00 8.09
N SER A 37 -1.41 -12.89 8.75
CA SER A 37 -0.16 -12.72 9.51
C SER A 37 -0.46 -12.23 10.93
N ASP A 38 0.21 -12.83 11.92
CA ASP A 38 0.16 -12.36 13.31
C ASP A 38 1.05 -11.12 13.54
N PHE A 39 1.84 -10.73 12.52
CA PHE A 39 2.76 -9.59 12.60
C PHE A 39 2.07 -8.25 12.35
N TYR A 40 0.99 -8.26 11.56
CA TYR A 40 0.26 -7.05 11.16
C TYR A 40 -1.15 -7.02 11.76
N ARG A 41 -1.66 -5.82 11.97
CA ARG A 41 -3.01 -5.51 12.45
C ARG A 41 -3.66 -4.53 11.49
N ASN A 42 -4.97 -4.67 11.31
CA ASN A 42 -5.79 -3.67 10.64
C ASN A 42 -7.14 -3.55 11.35
N ASP A 43 -7.37 -2.37 11.94
CA ASP A 43 -8.57 -2.09 12.73
C ASP A 43 -9.79 -1.65 11.89
N VAL A 44 -9.63 -1.54 10.56
CA VAL A 44 -10.73 -1.20 9.64
C VAL A 44 -11.54 -2.45 9.32
N ALA A 45 -12.84 -2.38 9.63
CA ALA A 45 -13.82 -3.41 9.28
C ALA A 45 -13.73 -3.78 7.79
N LYS A 46 -13.83 -5.08 7.48
CA LYS A 46 -13.59 -5.60 6.11
C LYS A 46 -14.41 -4.88 5.04
N ASP A 47 -15.67 -4.56 5.32
CA ASP A 47 -16.58 -3.88 4.40
C ASP A 47 -16.24 -2.40 4.15
N ASN A 48 -15.42 -1.79 5.02
CA ASN A 48 -15.02 -0.39 4.94
C ASN A 48 -13.62 -0.20 4.33
N ARG A 49 -12.97 -1.29 3.90
CA ARG A 49 -11.60 -1.27 3.37
C ARG A 49 -11.57 -0.68 1.97
N THR A 50 -10.68 0.28 1.76
CA THR A 50 -10.52 0.93 0.45
C THR A 50 -9.44 0.23 -0.38
N ARG A 51 -9.56 0.32 -1.71
CA ARG A 51 -8.53 -0.16 -2.65
C ARG A 51 -7.33 0.77 -2.78
N MET A 52 -7.48 2.02 -2.34
CA MET A 52 -6.50 3.09 -2.54
C MET A 52 -5.58 3.27 -1.34
N ASN A 53 -6.10 3.07 -0.13
CA ASN A 53 -5.36 3.19 1.11
C ASN A 53 -5.63 1.98 1.99
N VAL A 54 -4.55 1.33 2.41
CA VAL A 54 -4.57 0.12 3.24
C VAL A 54 -3.87 0.46 4.54
N PRO A 55 -4.58 1.02 5.53
CA PRO A 55 -3.99 1.28 6.84
C PRO A 55 -3.64 -0.04 7.53
N PHE A 56 -2.50 -0.11 8.18
CA PHE A 56 -2.10 -1.25 9.01
C PHE A 56 -1.18 -0.77 10.12
N GLN A 57 -1.08 -1.57 11.16
CA GLN A 57 -0.15 -1.41 12.27
C GLN A 57 0.62 -2.70 12.46
N LEU A 58 1.73 -2.65 13.18
CA LEU A 58 2.31 -3.87 13.73
C LEU A 58 1.47 -4.36 14.91
N ALA A 59 1.43 -5.67 15.11
CA ALA A 59 0.84 -6.26 16.30
C ALA A 59 1.66 -5.88 17.56
N ASP A 60 2.99 -5.82 17.43
CA ASP A 60 3.93 -5.49 18.50
C ASP A 60 4.54 -4.09 18.31
N THR A 61 4.05 -3.11 19.06
CA THR A 61 4.44 -1.70 18.94
C THR A 61 5.93 -1.41 19.24
N PRO A 62 6.63 -2.15 20.14
CA PRO A 62 8.09 -2.11 20.23
C PRO A 62 8.85 -2.22 18.91
N LEU A 63 8.32 -2.93 17.91
CA LEU A 63 8.98 -3.13 16.62
C LEU A 63 8.79 -1.96 15.64
N ASP A 64 7.89 -1.01 15.93
CA ASP A 64 7.54 0.07 15.01
C ASP A 64 8.77 0.88 14.55
N LYS A 65 9.68 1.18 15.48
CA LYS A 65 10.89 1.93 15.17
C LYS A 65 11.79 1.15 14.19
N LEU A 66 12.05 -0.13 14.50
CA LEU A 66 12.89 -1.00 13.68
C LEU A 66 12.28 -1.19 12.28
N PHE A 67 10.97 -1.44 12.23
CA PHE A 67 10.25 -1.60 10.97
C PHE A 67 10.34 -0.35 10.09
N LEU A 68 10.20 0.85 10.66
CA LEU A 68 10.33 2.10 9.89
C LEU A 68 11.76 2.31 9.37
N GLU A 69 12.77 1.98 10.17
CA GLU A 69 14.19 2.07 9.77
C GLU A 69 14.51 1.09 8.64
N GLU A 70 14.14 -0.19 8.78
CA GLU A 70 14.39 -1.22 7.77
C GLU A 70 13.59 -1.01 6.48
N SER A 71 12.32 -0.59 6.60
CA SER A 71 11.48 -0.27 5.44
C SER A 71 12.05 0.90 4.65
N PHE A 72 12.53 1.94 5.35
CA PHE A 72 13.17 3.07 4.70
C PHE A 72 14.46 2.64 3.97
N ALA A 73 15.28 1.80 4.60
CA ALA A 73 16.48 1.24 3.98
C ALA A 73 16.16 0.36 2.76
N ALA A 74 15.02 -0.32 2.77
CA ALA A 74 14.50 -1.10 1.64
C ALA A 74 13.85 -0.24 0.53
N GLY A 75 13.82 1.09 0.67
CA GLY A 75 13.23 2.01 -0.32
C GLY A 75 11.72 2.19 -0.21
N LEU A 76 11.11 1.70 0.87
CA LEU A 76 9.70 1.94 1.19
C LEU A 76 9.58 3.20 2.04
N HIS A 77 9.11 4.27 1.42
CA HIS A 77 8.94 5.57 2.06
C HIS A 77 7.47 5.83 2.42
N ALA A 78 7.24 6.78 3.34
CA ALA A 78 5.91 7.23 3.76
C ALA A 78 5.02 6.15 4.43
N LEU A 79 5.62 5.13 5.06
CA LEU A 79 4.89 4.14 5.87
C LEU A 79 4.57 4.63 7.29
N LYS A 80 5.08 5.79 7.70
CA LYS A 80 4.74 6.42 8.98
C LYS A 80 3.45 7.23 8.80
N GLY A 81 2.35 6.74 9.36
CA GLY A 81 1.02 7.37 9.29
C GLY A 81 0.13 6.92 10.43
#